data_AF-A0A6L5TCE6-F1
#
_entry.id   AF-A0A6L5TCE6-F1
#
_cell.length_a   1.000
_cell.length_b   1.000
_cell.length_c   1.000
_cell.angle_alpha   90.00
_cell.angle_beta   90.00
_cell.angle_gamma   90.00
#
_symmetry.space_group_name_H-M   'P 1'
#
loop_
_entity.id
_entity.type
_entity.pdbx_description
1 polymer ?
#
loop_
_entity_poly.entity_id
_entity_poly.type
_entity_poly.pdbx_seq_one_letter_code
_entity_poly.pdbx_strand_id
1 'polypeptide(L)'
;MPFDVADVNNIEMYRNAEPYSAEKQVITESEDIADLYSLFSGLEVSDKKTEPVVGETITSFRFNLSDDTSYEIIYCAEAVKSGRLKFPAEKLDYFTSADIGGRWDSYQY
;
A
#
# COMPACT_ATOMS: atom_id res chain seq x y z
N MET A 1 -9.90 5.04 5.41
CA MET A 1 -9.98 3.56 5.33
C MET A 1 -11.41 3.14 5.66
N PRO A 2 -11.94 2.08 5.05
CA PRO A 2 -13.30 1.60 5.31
C PRO A 2 -13.45 0.67 6.54
N PHE A 3 -12.41 0.54 7.37
CA PHE A 3 -12.35 -0.31 8.58
C PHE A 3 -11.52 0.39 9.67
N ASP A 4 -11.59 -0.05 10.92
CA ASP A 4 -10.79 0.49 12.02
C ASP A 4 -9.42 -0.21 12.14
N VAL A 5 -8.41 0.48 12.67
CA VAL A 5 -7.09 -0.12 12.92
C VAL A 5 -7.17 -1.30 13.89
N ALA A 6 -8.11 -1.26 14.84
CA ALA A 6 -8.35 -2.34 15.79
C ALA A 6 -8.83 -3.63 15.12
N ASP A 7 -9.36 -3.54 13.90
CA ASP A 7 -9.82 -4.70 13.13
C ASP A 7 -8.69 -5.37 12.36
N VAL A 8 -7.49 -4.79 12.30
CA VAL A 8 -6.35 -5.30 11.52
C VAL A 8 -5.53 -6.30 12.35
N ASN A 9 -5.46 -7.55 11.89
CA ASN A 9 -4.65 -8.59 12.51
C ASN A 9 -3.17 -8.50 12.10
N ASN A 10 -2.91 -8.27 10.82
CA ASN A 10 -1.58 -8.14 10.24
C ASN A 10 -1.66 -7.46 8.87
N ILE A 11 -0.53 -6.96 8.40
CA ILE A 11 -0.40 -6.40 7.06
C ILE A 11 0.62 -7.23 6.29
N GLU A 12 0.22 -7.76 5.13
CA GLU A 12 1.12 -8.40 4.19
C GLU A 12 1.52 -7.38 3.13
N MET A 13 2.83 -7.16 2.95
CA MET A 13 3.36 -6.30 1.92
C MET A 13 4.02 -7.14 0.82
N TYR A 14 3.71 -6.83 -0.43
CA TYR A 14 4.28 -7.52 -1.58
C TYR A 14 4.94 -6.50 -2.51
N ARG A 15 6.26 -6.62 -2.74
CA ARG A 15 6.98 -5.76 -3.67
C ARG A 15 7.40 -6.55 -4.90
N ASN A 16 6.95 -6.09 -6.06
CA ASN A 16 7.34 -6.60 -7.36
C ASN A 16 8.23 -5.57 -8.04
N ALA A 17 9.54 -5.81 -8.01
CA ALA A 17 10.51 -5.09 -8.84
C ALA A 17 10.73 -5.80 -10.19
N GLU A 18 10.48 -7.11 -10.27
CA GLU A 18 10.67 -7.95 -11.46
C GLU A 18 9.48 -8.92 -11.65
N PRO A 19 9.16 -9.34 -12.89
CA PRO A 19 7.98 -10.17 -13.19
C PRO A 19 7.96 -11.55 -12.51
N TYR A 20 9.09 -12.00 -11.94
CA TYR A 20 9.24 -13.32 -11.33
C TYR A 20 9.79 -13.29 -9.89
N SER A 21 9.94 -12.10 -9.28
CA SER A 21 10.46 -11.97 -7.92
C SER A 21 9.61 -11.00 -7.11
N ALA A 22 8.57 -11.57 -6.50
CA ALA A 22 7.76 -10.91 -5.49
C ALA A 22 8.41 -11.10 -4.12
N GLU A 23 8.89 -10.03 -3.52
CA GLU A 23 9.29 -10.05 -2.12
C GLU A 23 8.05 -9.89 -1.24
N LYS A 24 7.98 -10.64 -0.13
CA LYS A 24 6.88 -10.56 0.84
C LYS A 24 7.42 -10.18 2.21
N GLN A 25 6.80 -9.19 2.85
CA GLN A 25 6.97 -8.87 4.27
C GLN A 25 5.64 -9.06 4.99
N VAL A 26 5.68 -9.47 6.26
CA VAL A 26 4.49 -9.60 7.11
C VAL A 26 4.71 -8.75 8.35
N ILE A 27 3.82 -7.80 8.57
CA ILE A 27 3.86 -6.89 9.70
C ILE A 27 2.82 -7.34 10.71
N THR A 28 3.27 -7.68 11.90
CA THR A 28 2.45 -8.13 13.03
C THR A 28 2.55 -7.20 14.24
N GLU A 29 3.55 -6.30 14.25
CA GLU A 29 3.74 -5.36 15.35
C GLU A 29 2.66 -4.29 15.32
N SER A 30 1.95 -4.12 16.44
CA SER A 30 0.81 -3.21 16.53
C SER A 30 1.16 -1.74 16.26
N GLU A 31 2.37 -1.31 16.64
CA GLU A 31 2.87 0.05 16.38
C GLU A 31 3.06 0.30 14.88
N ASP A 32 3.64 -0.69 14.16
CA ASP A 32 3.84 -0.60 12.71
C ASP A 32 2.52 -0.67 11.93
N ILE A 33 1.59 -1.52 12.39
CA ILE A 33 0.23 -1.59 11.83
C ILE A 33 -0.45 -0.23 11.97
N ALA A 34 -0.37 0.39 13.15
CA ALA A 34 -0.96 1.70 13.41
C ALA A 34 -0.30 2.81 12.59
N ASP A 35 1.03 2.77 12.40
CA ASP A 35 1.75 3.74 11.57
C ASP A 35 1.34 3.64 10.09
N LEU A 36 1.31 2.43 9.52
CA LEU A 36 0.84 2.22 8.14
C LEU A 36 -0.63 2.61 7.95
N TYR A 37 -1.49 2.24 8.90
CA TYR A 37 -2.89 2.62 8.86
C TYR A 37 -3.06 4.15 8.89
N SER A 38 -2.31 4.83 9.76
CA SER A 38 -2.32 6.29 9.88
C SER A 38 -1.83 6.98 8.60
N LEU A 39 -0.80 6.42 7.96
CA LEU A 39 -0.30 6.90 6.67
C LEU A 39 -1.40 6.89 5.60
N PHE A 40 -2.07 5.76 5.39
CA PHE A 40 -3.09 5.64 4.34
C PHE A 40 -4.38 6.38 4.68
N SER A 41 -4.75 6.47 5.96
CA SER A 41 -5.95 7.21 6.37
C SER A 41 -5.77 8.73 6.28
N GLY A 42 -4.55 9.23 6.51
CA GLY A 42 -4.20 10.65 6.39
C GLY A 42 -3.66 11.06 5.02
N LEU A 43 -3.68 10.16 4.03
CA LEU A 43 -3.01 10.41 2.76
C LEU A 43 -3.77 11.42 1.90
N GLU A 44 -3.06 12.44 1.44
CA GLU A 44 -3.58 13.33 0.41
C GLU A 44 -3.50 12.65 -0.96
N VAL A 45 -4.66 12.53 -1.60
CA VAL A 45 -4.84 11.89 -2.90
C VAL A 45 -5.57 12.81 -3.87
N SER A 46 -5.30 12.66 -5.16
CA SER A 46 -5.93 13.44 -6.23
C SER A 46 -6.23 12.59 -7.46
N ASP A 47 -7.29 12.95 -8.18
CA ASP A 47 -7.65 12.32 -9.47
C ASP A 47 -6.71 12.82 -10.58
N LYS A 48 -5.63 12.08 -10.84
CA LYS A 48 -4.70 12.38 -11.94
C LYS A 48 -5.09 11.58 -13.18
N LYS A 49 -5.52 12.29 -14.22
CA LYS A 49 -6.01 11.72 -15.50
C LYS A 49 -4.92 11.17 -16.44
N THR A 50 -3.66 11.15 -16.02
CA THR A 50 -2.57 10.62 -16.87
C THR A 50 -2.72 9.11 -17.03
N GLU A 51 -2.08 8.52 -18.03
CA GLU A 51 -2.01 7.05 -18.15
C GLU A 51 -1.04 6.48 -17.11
N PRO A 52 -1.23 5.22 -16.66
CA PRO A 52 -0.27 4.55 -15.78
C PRO A 52 1.05 4.30 -16.51
N VAL A 53 2.16 4.63 -15.87
CA VAL A 53 3.50 4.32 -16.39
C VAL A 53 3.77 2.83 -16.17
N VAL A 54 4.10 2.10 -17.25
CA VAL A 54 4.38 0.66 -17.20
C VAL A 54 5.88 0.46 -17.03
N GLY A 55 6.29 -0.25 -15.97
CA GLY A 55 7.70 -0.59 -15.69
C GLY A 55 8.19 -0.21 -14.30
N GLU A 56 7.30 0.21 -13.40
CA GLU A 56 7.66 0.73 -12.08
C GLU A 56 7.53 -0.31 -10.98
N THR A 57 8.22 -0.07 -9.87
CA THR A 57 8.08 -0.88 -8.66
C THR A 57 6.64 -0.83 -8.18
N ILE A 58 6.02 -2.01 -8.08
CA ILE A 58 4.68 -2.16 -7.54
C ILE A 58 4.79 -2.69 -6.12
N THR A 59 4.13 -2.02 -5.17
CA THR A 59 4.03 -2.48 -3.78
C THR A 59 2.56 -2.63 -3.41
N SER A 60 2.11 -3.86 -3.14
CA SER A 60 0.79 -4.12 -2.58
C SER A 60 0.86 -4.17 -1.06
N PHE A 61 -0.15 -3.61 -0.40
CA PHE A 61 -0.36 -3.62 1.04
C PHE A 61 -1.72 -4.27 1.29
N ARG A 62 -1.71 -5.44 1.92
CA ARG A 62 -2.91 -6.21 2.22
C ARG A 62 -3.13 -6.24 3.72
N PHE A 63 -4.15 -5.53 4.17
CA PHE A 63 -4.62 -5.51 5.55
C PHE A 63 -5.52 -6.74 5.75
N ASN A 64 -5.07 -7.70 6.57
CA ASN A 64 -5.88 -8.85 6.93
C ASN A 64 -6.69 -8.52 8.18
N LEU A 65 -8.01 -8.57 8.05
CA LEU A 65 -8.95 -8.14 9.08
C LEU A 65 -9.39 -9.32 9.96
N SER A 66 -9.96 -8.99 11.12
CA SER A 66 -10.44 -9.95 12.11
C SER A 66 -11.69 -10.73 11.68
N ASP A 67 -12.41 -10.25 10.67
CA ASP A 67 -13.59 -10.88 10.08
C ASP A 67 -13.26 -11.84 8.92
N ASP A 68 -12.01 -12.30 8.85
CA ASP A 68 -11.44 -13.13 7.78
C ASP A 68 -11.43 -12.47 6.38
N THR A 69 -11.74 -11.18 6.28
CA THR A 69 -11.62 -10.43 5.02
C THR A 69 -10.25 -9.76 4.90
N SER A 70 -9.93 -9.27 3.71
CA SER A 70 -8.72 -8.48 3.49
C SER A 70 -8.97 -7.29 2.59
N TYR A 71 -8.34 -6.17 2.92
CA TYR A 71 -8.36 -4.96 2.12
C TYR A 71 -6.99 -4.72 1.49
N GLU A 72 -6.96 -4.50 0.17
CA GLU A 72 -5.72 -4.34 -0.58
C GLU A 72 -5.58 -2.91 -1.11
N ILE A 73 -4.39 -2.35 -0.97
CA ILE A 73 -3.98 -1.09 -1.59
C ILE A 73 -2.73 -1.37 -2.42
N ILE A 74 -2.77 -1.00 -3.70
CA ILE A 74 -1.64 -1.19 -4.61
C ILE A 74 -1.02 0.16 -4.92
N TYR A 75 0.25 0.33 -4.56
CA TYR A 75 1.07 1.48 -4.91
C TYR A 75 1.92 1.18 -6.15
N CYS A 76 1.83 2.03 -7.16
CA CYS A 76 2.69 2.02 -8.34
C CYS A 76 3.57 3.27 -8.33
N ALA A 77 4.88 3.10 -8.20
CA ALA A 77 5.81 4.20 -7.97
C ALA A 77 6.17 4.97 -9.26
N GLU A 78 5.54 6.13 -9.51
CA GLU A 78 5.78 6.98 -10.71
C GLU A 78 7.07 7.81 -10.68
N ALA A 79 7.52 8.19 -9.49
CA ALA A 79 8.79 8.90 -9.30
C ALA A 79 9.26 8.76 -7.85
N VAL A 80 10.39 9.40 -7.54
CA VAL A 80 10.85 9.55 -6.15
C VAL A 80 9.79 10.35 -5.39
N LYS A 81 9.15 9.71 -4.39
CA LYS A 81 8.09 10.29 -3.55
C LYS A 81 6.81 10.68 -4.30
N SER A 82 6.45 9.94 -5.35
CA SER A 82 5.11 10.06 -5.92
C SER A 82 4.72 8.81 -6.68
N GLY A 83 3.43 8.51 -6.72
CA GLY A 83 2.92 7.36 -7.43
C GLY A 83 1.42 7.28 -7.41
N ARG A 84 0.90 6.18 -7.97
CA ARG A 84 -0.51 5.88 -7.98
C ARG A 84 -0.89 4.93 -6.88
N LEU A 85 -2.08 5.12 -6.34
CA LEU A 85 -2.73 4.22 -5.42
C LEU A 85 -3.97 3.67 -6.09
N LYS A 86 -4.02 2.34 -6.22
CA LYS A 86 -5.18 1.62 -6.71
C LYS A 86 -5.84 0.91 -5.53
N PHE A 87 -7.15 1.03 -5.49
CA PHE A 87 -8.01 0.37 -4.52
C PHE A 87 -8.88 -0.62 -5.30
N PRO A 88 -8.47 -1.90 -5.41
CA PRO A 88 -9.11 -2.85 -6.32
C PRO A 88 -10.58 -3.14 -5.97
N ALA A 89 -10.93 -3.15 -4.68
CA ALA A 89 -12.29 -3.40 -4.22
C ALA A 89 -13.26 -2.29 -4.67
N GLU A 90 -12.82 -1.03 -4.59
CA GLU A 90 -13.61 0.14 -4.98
C GLU A 90 -13.42 0.54 -6.45
N LYS A 91 -12.46 -0.09 -7.15
CA LYS A 91 -12.04 0.26 -8.52
C LYS A 91 -11.62 1.73 -8.64
N LEU A 92 -10.97 2.25 -7.61
CA LEU A 92 -10.46 3.62 -7.56
C LEU A 92 -8.97 3.64 -7.92
N ASP A 93 -8.56 4.69 -8.63
CA ASP A 93 -7.18 4.98 -9.00
C ASP A 93 -6.92 6.45 -8.68
N TYR A 94 -6.00 6.70 -7.75
CA TYR A 94 -5.62 8.04 -7.33
C TYR A 94 -4.13 8.25 -7.43
N PHE A 95 -3.72 9.50 -7.41
CA PHE A 95 -2.33 9.90 -7.36
C PHE A 95 -1.99 10.51 -6.00
N THR A 96 -0.80 10.18 -5.50
CA THR A 96 -0.23 10.75 -4.27
C THR A 96 1.20 11.22 -4.50
N SER A 97 1.60 12.29 -3.81
CA SER A 97 2.98 12.75 -3.68
C SER A 97 3.62 12.32 -2.35
N ALA A 98 3.04 11.32 -1.69
CA ALA A 98 3.60 10.72 -0.50
C ALA A 98 4.71 9.73 -0.84
N ASP A 99 5.69 9.60 0.07
CA ASP A 99 6.75 8.61 -0.03
C ASP A 99 6.28 7.23 0.47
N ILE A 100 5.43 6.58 -0.33
CA ILE A 100 4.95 5.21 -0.02
C ILE A 100 6.03 4.17 -0.30
N GLY A 101 6.88 4.40 -1.32
CA GLY A 101 7.95 3.48 -1.70
C GLY A 101 8.92 3.20 -0.57
N GLY A 102 9.33 4.24 0.19
CA GLY A 102 10.25 4.10 1.32
C GLY A 102 9.68 3.32 2.51
N ARG A 103 8.36 3.08 2.57
CA ARG A 103 7.76 2.25 3.64
C ARG A 103 8.22 0.81 3.54
N TRP A 104 8.50 0.31 2.35
CA TRP A 104 9.09 -1.02 2.18
C TRP A 104 10.41 -1.19 2.93
N ASP A 105 11.28 -0.19 2.88
CA ASP A 105 12.61 -0.22 3.49
C ASP A 105 12.55 -0.03 5.01
N SER A 106 11.41 0.43 5.54
CA SER A 106 11.22 0.71 6.97
C SER A 106 10.89 -0.54 7.80
N TYR A 107 10.40 -1.62 7.18
CA TYR A 107 9.92 -2.82 7.89
C TYR A 107 10.73 -4.09 7.58
N GLN A 108 11.98 -3.94 7.11
CA GLN A 108 12.89 -5.07 6.90
C GLN A 108 13.37 -5.65 8.25
N TYR A 109 12.53 -6.53 8.82
CA TYR A 109 12.84 -7.34 10.00
C TYR A 109 13.68 -8.58 9.65
#